data_AF-A0A2V8BNF1-F1
#
_entry.id   AF-A0A2V8BNF1-F1
#
_cell.length_a   1.000
_cell.length_b   1.000
_cell.length_c   1.000
_cell.angle_alpha   90.00
_cell.angle_beta   90.00
_cell.angle_gamma   90.00
#
_symmetry.space_group_name_H-M   'P 1'
#
loop_
_entity.id
_entity.type
_entity.pdbx_description
1 polymer ?
#
loop_
_entity_poly.entity_id
_entity_poly.type
_entity_poly.pdbx_seq_one_letter_code
_entity_poly.pdbx_strand_id
1 'polypeptide(L)'
;DRPFDSPRILSRSKDERLAQDRAFDSPRILSRSKDERLAQDRPFDSPRIPSLSKDERLAQDRPGEGRAPADGSCMLVVATDAPLDARDLRRLAARAVFGLGRTGSSYSNGSGDFAIAFSTSPEMRSRFNETAARARVVLPTDATSPLFEAALEATEEAVYNSLFQATTVRSAIGTAEAIPVERVRELLGKR
;
A
#
# COMPACT_ATOMS: atom_id res chain seq x y z
N ASP A 1 -52.13 -12.11 -12.90
CA ASP A 1 -52.04 -11.83 -14.36
C ASP A 1 -51.43 -10.49 -14.70
N ARG A 2 -50.10 -10.37 -14.55
CA ARG A 2 -49.23 -9.55 -15.40
C ARG A 2 -47.89 -10.29 -15.49
N PRO A 3 -47.34 -10.58 -16.68
CA PRO A 3 -46.07 -11.26 -16.78
C PRO A 3 -44.91 -10.28 -16.51
N PHE A 4 -43.90 -10.75 -15.79
CA PHE A 4 -42.62 -10.08 -15.62
C PHE A 4 -41.83 -10.27 -16.92
N ASP A 5 -41.59 -9.20 -17.67
CA ASP A 5 -40.73 -9.23 -18.86
C ASP A 5 -39.27 -9.15 -18.40
N SER A 6 -38.57 -10.28 -18.45
CA SER A 6 -37.13 -10.35 -18.22
C SER A 6 -36.40 -9.64 -19.37
N PRO A 7 -35.41 -8.76 -19.11
CA PRO A 7 -34.59 -8.23 -20.19
C PRO A 7 -33.79 -9.38 -20.82
N ARG A 8 -34.08 -9.69 -22.08
CA ARG A 8 -33.29 -10.61 -22.90
C ARG A 8 -31.88 -10.05 -23.05
N ILE A 9 -30.91 -10.63 -22.35
CA ILE A 9 -29.50 -10.43 -22.65
C ILE A 9 -29.24 -11.13 -23.99
N LEU A 10 -29.17 -10.34 -25.07
CA LEU A 10 -28.73 -10.79 -26.38
C LEU A 10 -27.33 -11.38 -26.25
N SER A 11 -27.21 -12.71 -26.38
CA SER A 11 -25.94 -13.38 -26.55
C SER A 11 -25.34 -12.93 -27.89
N ARG A 12 -24.37 -12.02 -27.85
CA ARG A 12 -23.61 -11.64 -29.05
C ARG A 12 -22.83 -12.85 -29.57
N SER A 13 -22.92 -13.07 -30.88
CA SER A 13 -22.16 -14.11 -31.59
C SER A 13 -20.65 -13.85 -31.46
N LYS A 14 -19.84 -14.91 -31.62
CA LYS A 14 -18.37 -14.82 -31.53
C LYS A 14 -17.78 -13.75 -32.48
N ASP A 15 -18.46 -13.43 -33.57
CA ASP A 15 -17.98 -12.50 -34.59
C ASP A 15 -18.18 -11.02 -34.22
N GLU A 16 -19.09 -10.69 -33.29
CA GLU A 16 -19.26 -9.31 -32.79
C GLU A 16 -18.23 -8.92 -31.71
N ARG A 17 -17.42 -9.87 -31.22
CA ARG A 17 -16.30 -9.59 -30.30
C ARG A 17 -15.01 -9.18 -31.02
N LEU A 18 -14.92 -9.35 -32.34
CA LEU A 18 -13.74 -8.94 -33.11
C LEU A 18 -13.73 -7.46 -33.52
N ALA A 19 -14.81 -6.72 -33.32
CA ALA A 19 -14.87 -5.30 -33.70
C ALA A 19 -14.41 -4.32 -32.60
N GLN A 20 -13.95 -4.81 -31.44
CA GLN A 20 -13.40 -3.99 -30.35
C GLN A 20 -11.91 -4.23 -30.08
N ASP A 21 -11.26 -5.11 -30.84
CA ASP A 21 -9.80 -5.11 -30.97
C ASP A 21 -9.38 -4.01 -31.94
N ARG A 22 -9.53 -2.75 -31.50
CA ARG A 22 -8.66 -1.71 -32.05
C ARG A 22 -7.29 -1.95 -31.45
N ALA A 23 -6.36 -2.31 -32.32
CA ALA A 23 -4.94 -2.22 -32.04
C ALA A 23 -4.64 -0.92 -31.29
N PHE A 24 -3.83 -1.01 -30.23
CA PHE A 24 -3.22 0.15 -29.61
C PHE A 24 -2.35 0.81 -30.67
N ASP A 25 -2.94 1.71 -31.45
CA ASP A 25 -2.25 2.51 -32.44
C ASP A 25 -1.45 3.53 -31.64
N SER A 26 -0.24 3.12 -31.26
CA SER A 26 0.77 4.02 -30.72
C SER A 26 0.79 5.23 -31.63
N PRO A 27 0.58 6.47 -31.14
CA PRO A 27 0.67 7.62 -32.01
C PRO A 27 2.05 7.59 -32.66
N ARG A 28 2.10 7.38 -33.97
CA ARG A 28 3.33 7.48 -34.75
C ARG A 28 3.80 8.92 -34.58
N ILE A 29 4.77 9.12 -33.69
CA ILE A 29 5.53 10.35 -33.60
C ILE A 29 6.27 10.45 -34.94
N LEU A 30 5.68 11.19 -35.87
CA LEU A 30 6.37 11.63 -37.09
C LEU A 30 7.64 12.32 -36.61
N SER A 31 8.78 11.70 -36.89
CA SER A 31 10.08 12.29 -36.64
C SER A 31 10.18 13.55 -37.49
N ARG A 32 9.87 14.70 -36.91
CA ARG A 32 10.18 15.99 -37.54
C ARG A 32 11.69 16.11 -37.65
N SER A 33 12.15 16.60 -38.80
CA SER A 33 13.56 16.91 -39.02
C SER A 33 14.05 17.87 -37.93
N LYS A 34 15.35 17.82 -37.62
CA LYS A 34 15.98 18.66 -36.58
C LYS A 34 15.64 20.14 -36.74
N ASP A 35 15.43 20.60 -37.97
CA ASP A 35 15.26 22.01 -38.31
C ASP A 35 13.85 22.54 -37.95
N GLU A 36 12.81 21.70 -37.93
CA GLU A 36 11.45 22.12 -37.53
C GLU A 36 11.28 22.31 -36.01
N ARG A 37 12.22 21.81 -35.19
CA ARG A 37 12.17 22.00 -33.74
C ARG A 37 12.69 23.36 -33.28
N LEU A 38 13.48 24.06 -34.09
CA LEU A 38 14.06 25.36 -33.72
C LEU A 38 13.06 26.52 -33.80
N ALA A 39 11.90 26.35 -34.44
CA ALA A 39 10.96 27.45 -34.68
C ALA A 39 9.94 27.69 -33.55
N GLN A 40 9.99 26.93 -32.45
CA GLN A 40 9.04 27.05 -31.32
C GLN A 40 9.71 27.35 -29.97
N ASP A 41 11.00 27.68 -29.95
CA ASP A 41 11.66 28.20 -28.75
C ASP A 41 11.24 29.66 -28.51
N ARG A 42 10.09 29.84 -27.86
CA ARG A 42 9.94 31.04 -27.02
C ARG A 42 10.81 30.84 -25.79
N PRO A 43 11.60 31.84 -25.35
CA PRO A 43 12.42 31.69 -24.16
C PRO A 43 11.52 31.42 -22.96
N PHE A 44 11.69 30.25 -22.35
CA PHE A 44 11.13 29.95 -21.03
C PHE A 44 11.93 30.79 -20.03
N ASP A 45 11.37 31.93 -19.60
CA ASP A 45 11.94 32.73 -18.53
C ASP A 45 11.82 31.91 -17.23
N SER A 46 12.88 31.15 -16.94
CA SER A 46 12.98 30.38 -15.71
C SER A 46 13.06 31.37 -14.55
N PRO A 47 12.24 31.22 -13.49
CA PRO A 47 12.45 32.00 -12.27
C PRO A 47 13.89 31.79 -11.83
N ARG A 48 14.66 32.89 -11.69
CA ARG A 48 16.03 32.82 -11.19
C ARG A 48 15.96 32.35 -9.74
N ILE A 49 16.17 31.06 -9.52
CA ILE A 49 16.42 30.52 -8.18
C ILE A 49 17.74 31.15 -7.72
N PRO A 50 17.76 31.94 -6.64
CA PRO A 50 19.00 32.52 -6.14
C PRO A 50 20.01 31.40 -5.85
N SER A 51 21.16 31.45 -6.50
CA SER A 51 22.24 30.50 -6.28
C SER A 51 22.83 30.76 -4.89
N LEU A 52 22.36 30.05 -3.88
CA LEU A 52 23.03 30.00 -2.59
C LEU A 52 24.45 29.48 -2.80
N SER A 53 25.41 30.04 -2.09
CA SER A 53 26.76 29.49 -2.01
C SER A 53 26.72 28.08 -1.40
N LYS A 54 27.76 27.28 -1.65
CA LYS A 54 27.86 25.93 -1.07
C LYS A 54 27.80 25.99 0.47
N ASP A 55 28.35 27.05 1.05
CA ASP A 55 28.39 27.30 2.49
C ASP A 55 27.01 27.70 3.05
N GLU A 56 26.20 28.46 2.30
CA GLU A 56 24.82 28.78 2.69
C GLU A 56 23.87 27.57 2.61
N ARG A 57 24.08 26.66 1.64
CA ARG A 57 23.36 25.38 1.60
C ARG A 57 23.72 24.49 2.80
N LEU A 58 24.99 24.45 3.18
CA LEU A 58 25.46 23.71 4.35
C LEU A 58 24.96 24.31 5.69
N ALA A 59 24.68 25.61 5.74
CA ALA A 59 24.16 26.27 6.93
C ALA A 59 22.66 26.03 7.18
N GLN A 60 21.88 25.84 6.09
CA GLN A 60 20.47 25.43 6.14
C GLN A 60 20.30 23.94 6.42
N ASP A 61 21.30 23.14 6.04
CA ASP A 61 21.34 21.69 6.24
C ASP A 61 22.11 21.31 7.51
N ARG A 62 22.09 22.16 8.56
CA ARG A 62 22.66 21.78 9.86
C ARG A 62 21.78 20.70 10.47
N PRO A 63 22.19 19.42 10.46
CA PRO A 63 21.46 18.39 11.14
C PRO A 63 21.61 18.72 12.63
N GLY A 64 20.48 18.88 13.33
CA GLY A 64 20.50 18.71 14.78
C GLY A 64 21.23 17.41 15.10
N GLU A 65 22.13 17.48 16.06
CA GLU A 65 23.07 16.43 16.48
C GLU A 65 22.59 14.99 16.21
N GLY A 66 23.25 14.33 15.25
CA GLY A 66 23.61 12.91 15.36
C GLY A 66 22.48 11.86 15.38
N ARG A 67 21.78 11.68 14.25
CA ARG A 67 21.39 10.33 13.82
C ARG A 67 21.34 10.30 12.30
N ALA A 68 22.09 9.38 11.68
CA ALA A 68 21.83 8.99 10.29
C ALA A 68 20.33 8.69 10.15
N PRO A 69 19.66 8.98 9.01
CA PRO A 69 18.26 8.64 8.85
C PRO A 69 18.11 7.16 9.21
N ALA A 70 17.46 6.89 10.34
CA ALA A 70 17.28 5.54 10.81
C ALA A 70 16.31 4.90 9.84
N ASP A 71 16.85 4.02 9.01
CA ASP A 71 16.07 3.10 8.21
C ASP A 71 15.14 2.32 9.16
N GLY A 72 13.84 2.55 8.98
CA GLY A 72 12.79 1.97 9.82
C GLY A 72 12.56 0.49 9.50
N SER A 73 11.72 -0.17 10.27
CA SER A 73 11.15 -1.45 9.86
C SER A 73 9.82 -1.68 10.56
N CYS A 74 8.92 -2.39 9.89
CA CYS A 74 7.65 -2.81 10.46
C CYS A 74 7.34 -4.24 10.00
N MET A 75 7.16 -5.15 10.96
CA MET A 75 6.67 -6.50 10.68
C MET A 75 5.20 -6.58 11.07
N LEU A 76 4.36 -6.87 10.08
CA LEU A 76 2.93 -7.04 10.20
C LEU A 76 2.59 -8.54 10.22
N VAL A 77 1.83 -8.96 11.22
CA VAL A 77 1.38 -10.35 11.36
C VAL A 77 -0.13 -10.37 11.43
N VAL A 78 -0.77 -11.00 10.43
CA VAL A 78 -2.23 -11.09 10.32
C VAL A 78 -2.67 -12.52 10.59
N ALA A 79 -3.49 -12.71 11.61
CA ALA A 79 -4.14 -13.98 11.90
C ALA A 79 -5.63 -13.90 11.55
N THR A 80 -6.17 -14.94 10.94
CA THR A 80 -7.61 -15.08 10.70
C THR A 80 -8.04 -16.51 10.97
N ASP A 81 -9.26 -16.73 11.43
CA ASP A 81 -9.89 -18.04 11.53
C ASP A 81 -10.67 -18.43 10.26
N ALA A 82 -10.78 -17.53 9.28
CA ALA A 82 -11.40 -17.81 7.99
C ALA A 82 -10.58 -18.87 7.21
N PRO A 83 -11.25 -19.84 6.55
CA PRO A 83 -10.56 -20.88 5.77
C PRO A 83 -10.06 -20.32 4.43
N LEU A 84 -8.92 -19.64 4.46
CA LEU A 84 -8.31 -19.04 3.28
C LEU A 84 -7.16 -19.90 2.74
N ASP A 85 -7.09 -20.03 1.42
CA ASP A 85 -5.96 -20.65 0.74
C ASP A 85 -4.73 -19.71 0.72
N ALA A 86 -3.59 -20.21 0.21
CA ALA A 86 -2.36 -19.44 0.14
C ALA A 86 -2.45 -18.20 -0.76
N ARG A 87 -3.34 -18.20 -1.77
CA ARG A 87 -3.51 -17.06 -2.68
C ARG A 87 -4.24 -15.93 -1.96
N ASP A 88 -5.34 -16.24 -1.28
CA ASP A 88 -6.13 -15.26 -0.57
C ASP A 88 -5.45 -14.79 0.73
N LEU A 89 -4.65 -15.63 1.39
CA LEU A 89 -3.76 -15.19 2.47
C LEU A 89 -2.69 -14.19 1.99
N ARG A 90 -2.11 -14.38 0.81
CA ARG A 90 -1.17 -13.39 0.24
C ARG A 90 -1.88 -12.06 -0.04
N ARG A 91 -3.12 -12.11 -0.54
CA ARG A 91 -3.94 -10.90 -0.75
C ARG A 91 -4.25 -10.21 0.56
N LEU A 92 -4.60 -10.97 1.61
CA LEU A 92 -4.84 -10.47 2.96
C LEU A 92 -3.59 -9.78 3.54
N ALA A 93 -2.41 -10.41 3.46
CA ALA A 93 -1.15 -9.83 3.89
C ALA A 93 -0.85 -8.49 3.20
N ALA A 94 -1.11 -8.40 1.89
CA ALA A 94 -0.95 -7.14 1.16
C ALA A 94 -1.86 -6.01 1.70
N ARG A 95 -3.02 -6.33 2.29
CA ARG A 95 -3.91 -5.32 2.87
C ARG A 95 -3.42 -4.76 4.20
N ALA A 96 -2.70 -5.58 4.97
CA ALA A 96 -2.01 -5.07 6.15
C ALA A 96 -0.95 -4.04 5.75
N VAL A 97 -0.16 -4.32 4.70
CA VAL A 97 0.79 -3.33 4.16
C VAL A 97 0.03 -2.04 3.81
N PHE A 98 -1.07 -2.12 3.05
CA PHE A 98 -1.85 -0.91 2.72
C PHE A 98 -2.38 -0.14 3.95
N GLY A 99 -2.75 -0.86 5.02
CA GLY A 99 -3.13 -0.27 6.31
C GLY A 99 -2.00 0.55 6.94
N LEU A 100 -0.76 0.07 6.89
CA LEU A 100 0.42 0.83 7.33
C LEU A 100 0.59 2.14 6.56
N GLY A 101 0.19 2.18 5.29
CA GLY A 101 0.18 3.42 4.50
C GLY A 101 -0.78 4.48 5.05
N ARG A 102 -1.92 4.06 5.61
CA ARG A 102 -2.92 4.99 6.20
C ARG A 102 -2.40 5.67 7.47
N THR A 103 -1.40 5.11 8.12
CA THR A 103 -0.77 5.70 9.31
C THR A 103 0.33 6.70 8.98
N GLY A 104 0.59 6.95 7.69
CA GLY A 104 1.60 7.91 7.20
C GLY A 104 2.94 7.29 6.80
N SER A 105 3.05 5.96 6.71
CA SER A 105 4.26 5.33 6.18
C SER A 105 4.45 5.62 4.70
N SER A 106 5.67 6.01 4.32
CA SER A 106 6.08 6.23 2.92
C SER A 106 6.81 5.05 2.29
N TYR A 107 7.06 3.97 3.05
CA TYR A 107 7.87 2.82 2.63
C TYR A 107 9.23 3.26 2.06
N SER A 108 9.96 4.05 2.86
CA SER A 108 11.26 4.59 2.46
C SER A 108 12.23 3.49 2.05
N ASN A 109 13.25 3.83 1.25
CA ASN A 109 14.14 2.84 0.63
C ASN A 109 14.77 1.83 1.60
N GLY A 110 15.16 2.25 2.80
CA GLY A 110 15.67 1.31 3.78
C GLY A 110 14.68 0.91 4.86
N SER A 111 13.39 1.21 4.68
CA SER A 111 12.34 0.61 5.50
C SER A 111 12.18 -0.88 5.19
N GLY A 112 12.34 -1.73 6.21
CA GLY A 112 12.08 -3.17 6.12
C GLY A 112 10.62 -3.51 6.45
N ASP A 113 9.68 -3.26 5.52
CA ASP A 113 8.25 -3.47 5.74
C ASP A 113 7.76 -4.82 5.17
N PHE A 114 7.36 -5.74 6.05
CA PHE A 114 6.93 -7.10 5.67
C PHE A 114 5.62 -7.49 6.32
N ALA A 115 4.78 -8.22 5.58
CA ALA A 115 3.54 -8.78 6.11
C ALA A 115 3.49 -10.30 5.95
N ILE A 116 3.09 -10.98 7.03
CA ILE A 116 2.82 -12.42 7.05
C ILE A 116 1.36 -12.61 7.45
N ALA A 117 0.60 -13.40 6.69
CA ALA A 117 -0.76 -13.77 7.02
C ALA A 117 -0.91 -15.28 7.13
N PHE A 118 -1.67 -15.75 8.12
CA PHE A 118 -1.98 -17.17 8.29
C PHE A 118 -3.42 -17.39 8.74
N SER A 119 -3.95 -18.57 8.40
CA SER A 119 -5.26 -19.04 8.87
C SER A 119 -5.11 -20.02 10.03
N THR A 120 -5.89 -19.84 11.09
CA THR A 120 -6.02 -20.78 12.21
C THR A 120 -7.12 -21.83 11.97
N SER A 121 -7.86 -21.71 10.86
CA SER A 121 -8.95 -22.61 10.49
C SER A 121 -8.50 -24.07 10.48
N PRO A 122 -9.23 -24.99 11.13
CA PRO A 122 -8.94 -26.43 11.07
C PRO A 122 -8.90 -27.01 9.64
N GLU A 123 -9.59 -26.37 8.71
CA GLU A 123 -9.59 -26.75 7.28
C GLU A 123 -8.23 -26.53 6.62
N MET A 124 -7.48 -25.51 7.05
CA MET A 124 -6.20 -25.11 6.44
C MET A 124 -4.98 -25.72 7.13
N ARG A 125 -5.17 -26.46 8.22
CA ARG A 125 -4.07 -27.13 8.94
C ARG A 125 -3.51 -28.28 8.12
N SER A 126 -2.19 -28.25 7.91
CA SER A 126 -1.43 -29.39 7.39
C SER A 126 -1.01 -30.30 8.54
N ARG A 127 -1.28 -31.61 8.44
CA ARG A 127 -0.80 -32.59 9.42
C ARG A 127 0.55 -33.16 8.97
N PHE A 128 1.40 -33.48 9.94
CA PHE A 128 2.67 -34.15 9.65
C PHE A 128 2.42 -35.54 9.04
N ASN A 129 3.19 -35.89 8.00
CA ASN A 129 3.04 -37.13 7.23
C ASN A 129 1.65 -37.36 6.59
N GLU A 130 0.88 -36.30 6.35
CA GLU A 130 -0.38 -36.40 5.60
C GLU A 130 -0.09 -36.52 4.10
N THR A 131 -0.27 -37.72 3.54
CA THR A 131 -0.07 -38.01 2.11
C THR A 131 -1.37 -38.29 1.36
N ALA A 132 -2.45 -38.58 2.08
CA ALA A 132 -3.77 -38.81 1.50
C ALA A 132 -4.42 -37.50 1.05
N ALA A 133 -5.11 -37.53 -0.09
CA ALA A 133 -5.92 -36.41 -0.53
C ALA A 133 -7.07 -36.17 0.46
N ARG A 134 -7.29 -34.90 0.82
CA ARG A 134 -8.36 -34.45 1.71
C ARG A 134 -9.10 -33.28 1.08
N ALA A 135 -10.42 -33.34 1.09
CA ALA A 135 -11.25 -32.18 0.76
C ALA A 135 -11.10 -31.12 1.85
N ARG A 136 -10.93 -29.86 1.44
CA ARG A 136 -10.90 -28.69 2.32
C ARG A 136 -12.03 -27.77 1.94
N VAL A 137 -12.74 -27.25 2.94
CA VAL A 137 -13.66 -26.14 2.70
C VAL A 137 -12.83 -24.85 2.66
N VAL A 138 -12.94 -24.10 1.57
CA VAL A 138 -12.23 -22.82 1.37
C VAL A 138 -13.27 -21.74 1.16
N LEU A 139 -13.07 -20.57 1.76
CA LEU A 139 -13.92 -19.41 1.53
C LEU A 139 -13.78 -18.97 0.07
N PRO A 140 -14.89 -18.79 -0.68
CA PRO A 140 -14.81 -18.27 -2.04
C PRO A 140 -14.18 -16.88 -2.09
N THR A 141 -13.33 -16.66 -3.09
CA THR A 141 -12.57 -15.41 -3.30
C THR A 141 -13.47 -14.16 -3.34
N ASP A 142 -14.71 -14.25 -3.83
CA ASP A 142 -15.63 -13.10 -3.88
C ASP A 142 -16.14 -12.69 -2.49
N ALA A 143 -16.06 -13.58 -1.50
CA ALA A 143 -16.46 -13.33 -0.13
C ALA A 143 -15.31 -12.80 0.75
N THR A 144 -14.11 -12.58 0.21
CA THR A 144 -12.93 -12.18 1.02
C THR A 144 -12.83 -10.68 1.26
N SER A 145 -13.62 -9.85 0.56
CA SER A 145 -13.54 -8.38 0.67
C SER A 145 -13.70 -7.85 2.10
N PRO A 146 -14.65 -8.36 2.93
CA PRO A 146 -14.74 -7.92 4.33
C PRO A 146 -13.48 -8.24 5.16
N LEU A 147 -12.80 -9.36 4.87
CA LEU A 147 -11.54 -9.70 5.56
C LEU A 147 -10.40 -8.77 5.16
N PHE A 148 -10.40 -8.28 3.92
CA PHE A 148 -9.43 -7.31 3.43
C PHE A 148 -9.57 -5.95 4.07
N GLU A 149 -10.81 -5.48 4.23
CA GLU A 149 -11.13 -4.26 4.97
C GLU A 149 -10.74 -4.41 6.44
N ALA A 150 -11.15 -5.51 7.08
CA ALA A 150 -10.80 -5.79 8.47
C ALA A 150 -9.28 -5.84 8.72
N ALA A 151 -8.50 -6.48 7.84
CA ALA A 151 -7.04 -6.53 8.00
C ALA A 151 -6.38 -5.15 7.85
N LEU A 152 -6.96 -4.29 7.01
CA LEU A 152 -6.47 -2.93 6.78
C LEU A 152 -6.77 -2.05 8.00
N GLU A 153 -8.01 -2.07 8.49
CA GLU A 153 -8.42 -1.34 9.71
C GLU A 153 -7.66 -1.82 10.95
N ALA A 154 -7.58 -3.13 11.14
CA ALA A 154 -6.86 -3.72 12.27
C ALA A 154 -5.37 -3.36 12.26
N THR A 155 -4.76 -3.23 11.07
CA THR A 155 -3.37 -2.79 10.97
C THR A 155 -3.20 -1.33 11.36
N GLU A 156 -4.07 -0.44 10.86
CA GLU A 156 -4.05 0.97 11.23
C GLU A 156 -4.18 1.15 12.75
N GLU A 157 -5.15 0.47 13.36
CA GLU A 157 -5.35 0.52 14.81
C GLU A 157 -4.18 -0.11 15.59
N ALA A 158 -3.62 -1.23 15.12
CA ALA A 158 -2.48 -1.87 15.77
C ALA A 158 -1.24 -0.96 15.81
N VAL A 159 -0.98 -0.21 14.73
CA VAL A 159 0.12 0.77 14.69
C VAL A 159 -0.14 1.89 15.71
N TYR A 160 -1.35 2.46 15.75
CA TYR A 160 -1.68 3.49 16.74
C TYR A 160 -1.58 2.96 18.18
N ASN A 161 -2.07 1.75 18.43
CA ASN A 161 -1.96 1.09 19.73
C ASN A 161 -0.50 0.90 20.15
N SER A 162 0.38 0.52 19.22
CA SER A 162 1.81 0.39 19.51
C SER A 162 2.45 1.70 19.99
N LEU A 163 2.06 2.84 19.38
CA LEU A 163 2.56 4.16 19.78
C LEU A 163 1.97 4.61 21.12
N PHE A 164 0.68 4.39 21.33
CA PHE A 164 0.00 4.81 22.56
C PHE A 164 0.36 3.96 23.78
N GLN A 165 0.77 2.70 23.57
CA GLN A 165 1.22 1.81 24.63
C GLN A 165 2.73 1.88 24.87
N ALA A 166 3.51 2.45 23.94
CA ALA A 166 4.94 2.60 24.09
C ALA A 166 5.28 3.49 25.29
N THR A 167 6.34 3.11 26.02
CA THR A 167 6.91 3.89 27.12
C THR A 167 8.26 4.46 26.73
N THR A 168 8.66 5.58 27.31
CA THR A 168 9.99 6.16 27.08
C THR A 168 11.08 5.16 27.45
N VAL A 169 11.99 4.88 26.51
CA VAL A 169 13.14 4.00 26.70
C VAL A 169 14.43 4.81 26.65
N ARG A 170 15.30 4.63 27.66
CA ARG A 170 16.64 5.23 27.69
C ARG A 170 17.68 4.15 27.49
N SER A 171 18.68 4.43 26.66
CA SER A 171 19.76 3.51 26.34
C SER A 171 21.09 4.26 26.19
N ALA A 172 22.20 3.53 26.06
CA ALA A 172 23.51 4.13 25.80
C ALA A 172 23.57 4.92 24.49
N ILE A 173 22.69 4.61 23.53
CA ILE A 173 22.61 5.28 22.22
C ILE A 173 21.57 6.41 22.17
N GLY A 174 21.02 6.79 23.33
CA GLY A 174 20.04 7.87 23.46
C GLY A 174 18.69 7.43 24.02
N THR A 175 17.74 8.36 23.99
CA THR A 175 16.39 8.18 24.51
C THR A 175 15.36 8.18 23.37
N ALA A 176 14.45 7.21 23.38
CA ALA A 176 13.24 7.20 22.56
C ALA A 176 12.06 7.55 23.45
N GLU A 177 11.45 8.71 23.22
CA GLU A 177 10.33 9.20 24.03
C GLU A 177 9.00 8.58 23.59
N ALA A 178 8.14 8.27 24.56
CA ALA A 178 6.75 7.91 24.28
C ALA A 178 5.99 9.10 23.70
N ILE A 179 4.95 8.80 22.90
CA ILE A 179 4.09 9.85 22.36
C ILE A 179 3.28 10.50 23.51
N PRO A 180 3.21 11.84 23.59
CA PRO A 180 2.44 12.51 24.63
C PRO A 180 0.93 12.41 24.37
N VAL A 181 0.28 11.38 24.93
CA VAL A 181 -1.14 11.04 24.66
C VAL A 181 -2.09 12.21 24.91
N GLU A 182 -1.93 12.96 26.00
CA GLU A 182 -2.81 14.12 26.28
C GLU A 182 -2.69 15.21 25.22
N ARG A 183 -1.48 15.44 24.70
CA ARG A 183 -1.29 16.39 23.61
C ARG A 183 -1.96 15.91 22.33
N VAL A 184 -1.92 14.61 22.03
CA VAL A 184 -2.63 14.04 20.89
C VAL A 184 -4.13 14.28 21.02
N ARG A 185 -4.72 14.04 22.20
CA ARG A 185 -6.14 14.28 22.47
C ARG A 185 -6.55 15.74 22.24
N GLU A 186 -5.76 16.69 22.75
CA GLU A 186 -6.00 18.12 22.52
C GLU A 186 -6.01 18.49 21.02
N LEU A 187 -5.12 17.87 20.24
CA LEU A 187 -5.03 18.13 18.79
C LEU A 187 -6.21 17.53 18.04
N LEU A 188 -6.69 16.35 18.45
CA LEU A 188 -7.87 15.73 17.85
C LEU A 188 -9.16 16.50 18.17
N GLY A 189 -9.31 17.06 19.37
CA GLY A 189 -10.48 17.85 19.75
C GLY A 189 -10.60 19.22 19.06
N LYS A 190 -9.60 19.63 18.27
CA LYS A 190 -9.60 20.87 17.47
C LYS A 190 -10.02 20.65 16.02
N ARG A 191 -10.26 19.41 15.62
CA ARG A 191 -10.72 19.02 14.28
C ARG A 191 -12.23 18.78 14.32
#